data_AF-A0A2V4A185-F1
#
_entry.id   AF-A0A2V4A185-F1
#
_cell.length_a   1.000
_cell.length_b   1.000
_cell.length_c   1.000
_cell.angle_alpha   90.00
_cell.angle_beta   90.00
_cell.angle_gamma   90.00
#
_symmetry.space_group_name_H-M   'P 1'
#
loop_
_entity.id
_entity.type
_entity.pdbx_description
1 polymer ?
#
loop_
_entity_poly.entity_id
_entity_poly.type
_entity_poly.pdbx_seq_one_letter_code
_entity_poly.pdbx_strand_id
1 'polypeptide(L)'
;MLLVAIDVTAKDEKISLIERNGSVCLKVKGVVFSKHGELMRFRNERHTNSYNVLELYNIVNDCNNKNRSASKEDDGGMDFEDVSYDVLGRIDEIGSKDISYDIHGRVDRIGSKDISYDIHGRIDEIGSDEISYDIHGRIDGVGFKDISYNIHDRIDEIGSDEISYDIHGRIDGIGQAEIEYDIQGRVERIGDTDISYDTNGRIDQIGNRSVSYDIDGRLVEW
;
A
#
# COMPACT_ATOMS: atom_id res chain seq x y z
N MET A 1 32.34 22.56 34.92
CA MET A 1 32.03 21.95 33.61
C MET A 1 31.58 20.52 33.90
N LEU A 2 30.27 20.28 33.93
CA LEU A 2 29.74 18.94 34.22
C LEU A 2 29.85 18.08 32.96
N LEU A 3 30.59 16.98 33.01
CA LEU A 3 30.46 15.91 32.02
C LEU A 3 29.09 15.29 32.20
N VAL A 4 28.23 15.41 31.19
CA VAL A 4 26.99 14.63 31.11
C VAL A 4 27.34 13.35 30.35
N ALA A 5 27.49 12.24 31.07
CA ALA A 5 27.55 10.93 30.45
C ALA A 5 26.17 10.61 29.86
N ILE A 6 26.12 10.31 28.56
CA ILE A 6 24.93 9.82 27.86
C ILE A 6 25.11 8.31 27.72
N ASP A 7 24.33 7.54 28.48
CA ASP A 7 24.28 6.09 28.32
C ASP A 7 23.35 5.72 27.16
N VAL A 8 23.93 5.06 26.16
CA VAL A 8 23.23 4.54 24.99
C VAL A 8 22.98 3.06 25.23
N THR A 9 21.72 2.65 25.35
CA THR A 9 21.37 1.23 25.51
C THR A 9 20.54 0.77 24.30
N ALA A 10 21.06 -0.20 23.54
CA ALA A 10 20.31 -0.83 22.47
C ALA A 10 19.28 -1.79 23.08
N LYS A 11 18.02 -1.64 22.69
CA LYS A 11 16.99 -2.62 23.02
C LYS A 11 16.96 -3.62 21.86
N ASP A 12 17.28 -4.87 22.16
CA ASP A 12 17.39 -6.05 21.28
C ASP A 12 18.82 -6.37 20.78
N GLU A 13 19.26 -7.58 21.12
CA GLU A 13 20.64 -8.05 21.31
C GLU A 13 21.55 -8.17 20.07
N LYS A 14 21.27 -7.49 18.96
CA LYS A 14 22.19 -7.48 17.81
C LYS A 14 22.67 -6.07 17.50
N ILE A 15 23.55 -5.59 18.38
CA ILE A 15 24.51 -4.55 18.03
C ILE A 15 25.61 -5.22 17.21
N SER A 16 25.72 -4.88 15.92
CA SER A 16 26.86 -5.33 15.11
C SER A 16 27.75 -4.14 14.79
N LEU A 17 29.03 -4.26 15.18
CA LEU A 17 30.09 -3.34 14.80
C LEU A 17 30.57 -3.73 13.40
N ILE A 18 30.64 -2.76 12.50
CA ILE A 18 31.13 -2.97 11.14
C ILE A 18 32.24 -1.97 10.91
N GLU A 19 33.46 -2.46 10.67
CA GLU A 19 34.58 -1.61 10.25
C GLU A 19 34.54 -1.47 8.73
N ARG A 20 34.46 -0.24 8.23
CA ARG A 20 34.54 0.07 6.80
C ARG A 20 35.36 1.33 6.58
N ASN A 21 36.39 1.25 5.74
CA ASN A 21 37.29 2.35 5.39
C ASN A 21 37.91 3.07 6.60
N GLY A 22 38.34 2.31 7.62
CA GLY A 22 39.01 2.84 8.81
C GLY A 22 38.08 3.48 9.85
N SER A 23 36.77 3.39 9.66
CA SER A 23 35.76 3.85 10.62
C SER A 23 34.92 2.69 11.16
N VAL A 24 34.69 2.68 12.47
CA VAL A 24 33.86 1.67 13.14
C VAL A 24 32.42 2.19 13.25
N CYS A 25 31.50 1.54 12.54
CA CYS A 25 30.09 1.91 12.49
C CYS A 25 29.25 0.96 13.36
N LEU A 26 28.23 1.54 14.02
CA LEU A 26 27.34 0.86 14.95
C LEU A 26 25.98 0.62 14.27
N LYS A 27 25.62 -0.63 14.00
CA LYS A 27 24.30 -1.00 13.50
C LYS A 27 23.41 -1.42 14.66
N VAL A 28 22.35 -0.66 14.90
CA VAL A 28 21.39 -0.86 15.99
C VAL A 28 19.97 -0.80 15.43
N LYS A 29 19.11 -1.76 15.81
CA LYS A 29 17.70 -1.80 15.40
C LYS A 29 16.85 -0.69 16.03
N GLY A 30 17.34 -0.09 17.11
CA GLY A 30 16.72 1.06 17.78
C GLY A 30 17.63 1.59 18.87
N VAL A 31 17.58 2.90 19.11
CA VAL A 31 18.38 3.59 20.14
C VAL A 31 17.46 4.22 21.17
N VAL A 32 17.75 3.98 22.45
CA VAL A 32 17.07 4.66 23.57
C VAL A 32 18.10 5.48 24.33
N PHE A 33 17.81 6.75 24.55
CA PHE A 33 18.64 7.66 25.34
C PHE A 33 18.08 7.80 26.76
N SER A 34 18.92 7.74 27.78
CA SER A 34 18.54 8.02 29.17
C SER A 34 19.40 9.13 29.77
N LYS A 35 18.84 9.86 30.73
CA LYS A 35 19.60 10.77 31.58
C LYS A 35 19.35 10.38 33.04
N HIS A 36 20.41 10.04 33.76
CA HIS A 36 20.38 9.71 35.20
C HIS A 36 19.48 8.51 35.59
N GLY A 37 19.45 7.46 34.77
CA GLY A 37 18.79 6.20 35.13
C GLY A 37 17.26 6.19 35.03
N GLU A 38 16.61 7.28 34.61
CA GLU A 38 15.21 7.25 34.17
C GLU A 38 15.12 7.00 32.66
N LEU A 39 14.33 5.99 32.29
CA LEU A 39 13.94 5.72 30.91
C LEU A 39 13.14 6.92 30.38
N MET A 40 13.72 7.71 29.48
CA MET A 40 12.97 8.74 28.75
C MET A 40 12.12 8.04 27.70
N ARG A 41 10.87 7.72 28.07
CA ARG A 41 9.85 7.30 27.13
C ARG A 41 9.24 8.57 26.54
N PHE A 42 9.64 8.93 25.33
CA PHE A 42 9.05 10.08 24.65
C PHE A 42 7.58 9.76 24.32
N ARG A 43 6.68 10.23 25.18
CA ARG A 43 5.34 10.63 24.77
C ARG A 43 5.45 12.10 24.39
N ASN A 44 5.01 12.39 23.17
CA ASN A 44 4.87 13.72 22.58
C ASN A 44 4.60 14.80 23.64
N GLU A 45 5.51 15.77 23.81
CA GLU A 45 5.25 17.19 24.07
C GLU A 45 6.55 17.97 24.36
N ARG A 46 6.83 18.92 23.46
CA ARG A 46 7.64 20.17 23.55
C ARG A 46 8.87 20.25 24.49
N HIS A 47 9.98 20.66 23.85
CA HIS A 47 11.24 21.21 24.38
C HIS A 47 12.28 20.24 24.96
N THR A 48 13.38 20.03 24.21
CA THR A 48 14.72 19.82 24.78
C THR A 48 15.80 20.34 23.82
N ASN A 49 16.80 21.03 24.36
CA ASN A 49 17.79 21.87 23.66
C ASN A 49 18.58 21.14 22.56
N SER A 50 18.72 21.86 21.45
CA SER A 50 19.00 21.41 20.08
C SER A 50 20.45 21.08 19.72
N TYR A 51 21.44 21.32 20.59
CA TYR A 51 22.85 21.32 20.15
C TYR A 51 23.54 19.95 20.10
N ASN A 52 23.12 18.94 20.87
CA ASN A 52 23.79 17.62 20.86
C ASN A 52 23.05 16.56 20.01
N VAL A 53 21.80 16.81 19.63
CA VAL A 53 21.01 15.89 18.79
C VAL A 53 21.33 16.11 17.30
N LEU A 54 21.57 17.35 16.88
CA LEU A 54 22.01 17.68 15.52
C LEU A 54 23.34 17.03 15.16
N GLU A 55 24.27 16.92 16.12
CA GLU A 55 25.60 16.34 15.88
C GLU A 55 25.55 14.81 15.70
N LEU A 56 24.74 14.11 16.51
CA LEU A 56 24.47 12.68 16.33
C LEU A 56 23.63 12.37 15.08
N TYR A 57 22.66 13.25 14.75
CA TYR A 57 21.90 13.20 13.51
C TYR A 57 22.80 13.31 12.28
N ASN A 58 23.78 14.21 12.31
CA ASN A 58 24.75 14.36 11.24
C ASN A 58 25.64 13.12 11.08
N ILE A 59 26.06 12.47 12.18
CA ILE A 59 26.88 11.24 12.11
C ILE A 59 26.10 10.05 11.52
N VAL A 60 24.84 9.85 11.91
CA VAL A 60 23.99 8.79 11.36
C VAL A 60 23.67 9.03 9.89
N ASN A 61 23.38 10.29 9.51
CA ASN A 61 23.14 10.64 8.12
C ASN A 61 24.40 10.58 7.24
N ASP A 62 25.57 10.84 7.80
CA ASP A 62 26.84 10.69 7.06
C ASP A 62 27.15 9.21 6.77
N CYS A 63 26.72 8.27 7.63
CA CYS A 63 26.73 6.84 7.32
C CYS A 63 25.72 6.44 6.24
N ASN A 64 24.50 6.99 6.27
CA ASN A 64 23.47 6.69 5.26
C ASN A 64 23.82 7.30 3.88
N ASN A 65 24.37 8.51 3.83
CA ASN A 65 24.80 9.14 2.58
C ASN A 65 26.04 8.48 1.96
N LYS A 66 26.93 7.88 2.78
CA LYS A 66 28.04 7.05 2.29
C LYS A 66 27.56 5.69 1.74
N ASN A 67 26.41 5.18 2.18
CA ASN A 67 25.77 4.03 1.53
C ASN A 67 25.27 4.38 0.12
N ARG A 68 24.67 5.57 -0.09
CA ARG A 68 24.21 6.08 -1.40
C ARG A 68 25.31 6.22 -2.46
N SER A 69 26.57 6.34 -2.05
CA SER A 69 27.71 6.49 -2.97
C SER A 69 28.43 5.17 -3.28
N ALA A 70 28.16 4.10 -2.50
CA ALA A 70 28.78 2.79 -2.67
C ALA A 70 27.91 1.78 -3.45
N SER A 71 26.60 2.02 -3.60
CA SER A 71 25.68 1.14 -4.35
C SER A 71 25.65 1.38 -5.87
N LYS A 72 26.61 2.15 -6.41
CA LYS A 72 26.74 2.40 -7.86
C LYS A 72 27.68 1.46 -8.60
N GLU A 73 28.25 0.46 -7.93
CA GLU A 73 29.14 -0.53 -8.59
C GLU A 73 28.49 -1.92 -8.61
N ASP A 74 28.07 -2.31 -9.81
CA ASP A 74 27.92 -3.65 -10.37
C ASP A 74 27.67 -4.82 -9.41
N ASP A 75 26.39 -5.19 -9.21
CA ASP A 75 25.97 -6.55 -8.87
C ASP A 75 24.53 -6.75 -9.38
N GLY A 76 24.38 -7.61 -10.39
CA GLY A 76 23.07 -8.09 -10.83
C GLY A 76 22.45 -9.02 -9.80
N GLY A 77 21.59 -8.49 -8.94
CA GLY A 77 20.79 -9.23 -7.97
C GLY A 77 19.42 -8.59 -7.79
N MET A 78 18.37 -9.40 -7.62
CA MET A 78 16.96 -9.00 -7.51
C MET A 78 16.74 -7.70 -6.72
N ASP A 79 16.15 -6.70 -7.39
CA ASP A 79 15.78 -5.40 -6.82
C ASP A 79 14.84 -5.59 -5.61
N PHE A 80 15.39 -5.52 -4.40
CA PHE A 80 14.60 -5.08 -3.26
C PHE A 80 14.53 -3.56 -3.37
N GLU A 81 13.34 -3.01 -3.61
CA GLU A 81 13.12 -1.56 -3.55
C GLU A 81 13.60 -1.06 -2.17
N ASP A 82 14.57 -0.15 -2.18
CA ASP A 82 15.04 0.50 -0.96
C ASP A 82 13.88 1.23 -0.28
N VAL A 83 13.76 1.09 1.04
CA VAL A 83 12.74 1.78 1.85
C VAL A 83 13.44 2.62 2.91
N SER A 84 13.15 3.92 2.94
CA SER A 84 13.60 4.81 4.02
C SER A 84 12.45 5.28 4.91
N TYR A 85 12.83 5.86 6.04
CA TYR A 85 11.90 6.32 7.07
C TYR A 85 12.28 7.71 7.58
N ASP A 86 11.25 8.53 7.85
CA ASP A 86 11.41 9.85 8.44
C ASP A 86 11.77 9.80 9.93
N VAL A 87 11.94 10.98 10.54
CA VAL A 87 12.27 11.12 11.97
C VAL A 87 11.20 10.59 12.92
N LEU A 88 9.99 10.35 12.44
CA LEU A 88 8.87 9.77 13.19
C LEU A 88 8.73 8.26 12.93
N GLY A 89 9.60 7.68 12.10
CA GLY A 89 9.59 6.26 11.73
C GLY A 89 8.52 5.90 10.70
N ARG A 90 7.99 6.87 9.95
CA ARG A 90 7.07 6.64 8.84
C ARG A 90 7.85 6.48 7.54
N ILE A 91 7.35 5.71 6.59
CA ILE A 91 8.03 5.53 5.30
C ILE A 91 8.06 6.87 4.54
N ASP A 92 9.23 7.32 4.11
CA ASP A 92 9.39 8.58 3.36
C ASP A 92 9.98 8.40 1.95
N GLU A 93 10.47 7.20 1.60
CA GLU A 93 10.92 6.85 0.25
C GLU A 93 10.71 5.34 0.02
N ILE A 94 10.21 4.95 -1.16
CA ILE A 94 10.23 3.57 -1.67
C ILE A 94 10.80 3.59 -3.09
N GLY A 95 11.95 2.96 -3.29
CA GLY A 95 12.70 3.02 -4.54
C GLY A 95 13.09 4.47 -4.87
N SER A 96 12.46 5.06 -5.90
CA SER A 96 12.66 6.46 -6.31
C SER A 96 11.48 7.37 -6.00
N LYS A 97 10.48 6.88 -5.23
CA LYS A 97 9.26 7.61 -4.91
C LYS A 97 9.33 8.15 -3.50
N ASP A 98 9.40 9.46 -3.38
CA ASP A 98 9.23 10.15 -2.09
C ASP A 98 7.78 10.04 -1.60
N ILE A 99 7.60 9.94 -0.29
CA ILE A 99 6.30 9.95 0.39
C ILE A 99 6.30 11.10 1.38
N SER A 100 5.37 12.03 1.23
CA SER A 100 5.16 13.11 2.20
C SER A 100 3.85 12.99 2.94
N TYR A 101 3.74 13.75 4.02
CA TYR A 101 2.61 13.71 4.92
C TYR A 101 2.16 15.12 5.29
N ASP A 102 0.85 15.28 5.45
CA ASP A 102 0.25 16.52 5.90
C ASP A 102 0.49 16.77 7.41
N ILE A 103 -0.02 17.90 7.89
CA ILE A 103 0.08 18.31 9.30
C ILE A 103 -0.65 17.36 10.28
N HIS A 104 -1.57 16.54 9.78
CA HIS A 104 -2.29 15.52 10.55
C HIS A 104 -1.62 14.15 10.50
N GLY A 105 -0.52 14.03 9.74
CA GLY A 105 0.25 12.80 9.58
C GLY A 105 -0.33 11.83 8.55
N ARG A 106 -1.25 12.28 7.70
CA ARG A 106 -1.79 11.49 6.58
C ARG A 106 -0.89 11.66 5.36
N VAL A 107 -0.80 10.65 4.49
CA VAL A 107 -0.01 10.76 3.25
C VAL A 107 -0.64 11.82 2.35
N ASP A 108 0.13 12.81 1.91
CA ASP A 108 -0.33 13.89 1.03
C ASP A 108 0.39 13.91 -0.33
N ARG A 109 1.40 13.06 -0.52
CA ARG A 109 2.04 12.83 -1.81
C ARG A 109 2.73 11.47 -1.86
N ILE A 110 2.67 10.82 -3.03
CA ILE A 110 3.52 9.68 -3.38
C ILE A 110 4.13 9.94 -4.77
N GLY A 111 5.45 10.08 -4.83
CA GLY A 111 6.16 10.48 -6.04
C GLY A 111 5.62 11.80 -6.58
N SER A 112 5.05 11.78 -7.79
CA SER A 112 4.46 12.96 -8.45
C SER A 112 2.94 13.10 -8.26
N LYS A 113 2.33 12.30 -7.40
CA LYS A 113 0.87 12.29 -7.19
C LYS A 113 0.53 12.89 -5.85
N ASP A 114 -0.12 14.04 -5.87
CA ASP A 114 -0.68 14.68 -4.69
C ASP A 114 -1.93 13.93 -4.21
N ILE A 115 -2.19 13.96 -2.90
CA ILE A 115 -3.39 13.38 -2.28
C ILE A 115 -3.98 14.47 -1.38
N SER A 116 -5.21 14.89 -1.66
CA SER A 116 -5.93 15.82 -0.81
C SER A 116 -7.06 15.13 -0.05
N TYR A 117 -7.59 15.86 0.93
CA TYR A 117 -8.68 15.37 1.76
C TYR A 117 -9.71 16.46 1.99
N ASP A 118 -10.97 16.04 2.03
CA ASP A 118 -12.09 16.92 2.31
C ASP A 118 -12.15 17.32 3.80
N ILE A 119 -13.13 18.15 4.13
CA ILE A 119 -13.37 18.63 5.50
C ILE A 119 -13.74 17.51 6.50
N HIS A 120 -14.15 16.34 6.02
CA HIS A 120 -14.46 15.16 6.83
C HIS A 120 -13.26 14.21 6.95
N GLY A 121 -12.14 14.54 6.28
CA GLY A 121 -10.92 13.75 6.28
C GLY A 121 -10.93 12.58 5.30
N ARG A 122 -11.87 12.53 4.35
CA ARG A 122 -11.90 11.55 3.25
C ARG A 122 -11.03 12.03 2.11
N ILE A 123 -10.46 11.12 1.32
CA ILE A 123 -9.68 11.51 0.13
C ILE A 123 -10.62 12.10 -0.91
N ASP A 124 -10.35 13.30 -1.40
CA ASP A 124 -11.13 13.98 -2.44
C ASP A 124 -10.34 14.22 -3.74
N GLU A 125 -9.04 13.96 -3.76
CA GLU A 125 -8.23 14.00 -4.98
C GLU A 125 -7.03 13.05 -4.88
N ILE A 126 -6.71 12.35 -5.97
CA ILE A 126 -5.44 11.65 -6.15
C ILE A 126 -4.84 12.04 -7.51
N GLY A 127 -3.79 12.87 -7.48
CA GLY A 127 -3.10 13.35 -8.66
C GLY A 127 -3.92 14.30 -9.51
N SER A 128 -4.74 13.75 -10.42
CA SER A 128 -5.64 14.51 -11.29
C SER A 128 -7.07 13.98 -11.23
N ASP A 129 -7.31 12.94 -10.44
CA ASP A 129 -8.59 12.26 -10.34
C ASP A 129 -9.28 12.77 -9.07
N GLU A 130 -10.33 13.58 -9.26
CA GLU A 130 -11.22 14.04 -8.18
C GLU A 130 -12.09 12.87 -7.71
N ILE A 131 -12.36 12.80 -6.40
CA ILE A 131 -13.25 11.80 -5.80
C ILE A 131 -14.40 12.55 -5.12
N SER A 132 -15.60 12.37 -5.65
CA SER A 132 -16.82 12.95 -5.09
C SER A 132 -17.59 11.94 -4.25
N TYR A 133 -18.44 12.46 -3.37
CA TYR A 133 -19.28 11.65 -2.50
C TYR A 133 -20.71 12.16 -2.46
N ASP A 134 -21.66 11.22 -2.42
CA ASP A 134 -23.07 11.53 -2.28
C ASP A 134 -23.42 12.00 -0.86
N ILE A 135 -24.69 12.38 -0.67
CA ILE A 135 -25.21 12.84 0.63
C ILE A 135 -25.16 11.78 1.74
N HIS A 136 -25.00 10.51 1.39
CA HIS A 136 -24.85 9.38 2.32
C HIS A 136 -23.38 9.06 2.60
N GLY A 137 -22.46 9.76 1.95
CA GLY A 137 -21.02 9.59 2.09
C GLY A 137 -20.43 8.45 1.28
N ARG A 138 -21.17 7.92 0.30
CA ARG A 138 -20.67 6.93 -0.67
C ARG A 138 -19.95 7.64 -1.80
N ILE A 139 -18.95 7.00 -2.40
CA ILE A 139 -18.28 7.56 -3.59
C ILE A 139 -19.29 7.60 -4.74
N ASP A 140 -19.50 8.77 -5.33
CA ASP A 140 -20.39 8.97 -6.49
C ASP A 140 -19.65 9.48 -7.74
N GLY A 141 -18.32 9.62 -7.66
CA GLY A 141 -17.50 9.96 -8.81
C GLY A 141 -16.01 9.73 -8.54
N VAL A 142 -15.30 9.29 -9.58
CA VAL A 142 -13.83 9.16 -9.60
C VAL A 142 -13.30 9.62 -10.95
N GLY A 143 -12.53 10.71 -10.97
CA GLY A 143 -12.05 11.35 -12.19
C GLY A 143 -13.22 11.78 -13.08
N PHE A 144 -13.33 11.20 -14.27
CA PHE A 144 -14.42 11.48 -15.22
C PHE A 144 -15.56 10.46 -15.18
N LYS A 145 -15.55 9.53 -14.21
CA LYS A 145 -16.57 8.49 -14.11
C LYS A 145 -17.48 8.77 -12.93
N ASP A 146 -18.75 8.99 -13.23
CA ASP A 146 -19.81 9.04 -12.23
C ASP A 146 -20.18 7.62 -11.77
N ILE A 147 -20.63 7.49 -10.53
CA ILE A 147 -21.10 6.23 -9.93
C ILE A 147 -22.48 6.48 -9.33
N SER A 148 -23.49 5.77 -9.82
CA SER A 148 -24.84 5.83 -9.25
C SER A 148 -25.19 4.56 -8.47
N TYR A 149 -26.24 4.68 -7.65
CA TYR A 149 -26.76 3.60 -6.84
C TYR A 149 -28.27 3.49 -7.01
N ASN A 150 -28.76 2.26 -7.13
CA ASN A 150 -30.19 1.99 -7.18
C ASN A 150 -30.85 2.12 -5.80
N ILE A 151 -32.17 1.95 -5.77
CA ILE A 151 -33.00 1.99 -4.56
C ILE A 151 -32.65 0.95 -3.49
N HIS A 152 -31.82 -0.04 -3.83
CA HIS A 152 -31.33 -1.08 -2.93
C HIS A 152 -29.88 -0.83 -2.49
N ASP A 153 -29.37 0.38 -2.71
CA ASP A 153 -28.01 0.82 -2.38
C ASP A 153 -26.91 0.01 -3.09
N ARG A 154 -27.22 -0.57 -4.25
CA ARG A 154 -26.24 -1.25 -5.10
C ARG A 154 -25.82 -0.33 -6.24
N ILE A 155 -24.56 -0.42 -6.65
CA ILE A 155 -24.07 0.32 -7.81
C ILE A 155 -24.85 -0.15 -9.04
N ASP A 156 -25.47 0.78 -9.76
CA ASP A 156 -26.22 0.53 -10.99
C ASP A 156 -25.63 1.22 -12.23
N GLU A 157 -24.63 2.10 -12.06
CA GLU A 157 -23.88 2.68 -13.17
C GLU A 157 -22.45 3.04 -12.73
N ILE A 158 -21.48 2.82 -13.63
CA ILE A 158 -20.11 3.36 -13.51
C ILE A 158 -19.71 3.96 -14.86
N GLY A 159 -19.60 5.28 -14.92
CA GLY A 159 -19.30 6.00 -16.16
C GLY A 159 -20.42 5.81 -17.19
N SER A 160 -20.18 5.01 -18.23
CA SER A 160 -21.18 4.68 -19.25
C SER A 160 -21.71 3.24 -19.15
N ASP A 161 -21.21 2.48 -18.18
CA ASP A 161 -21.54 1.07 -18.03
C ASP A 161 -22.65 0.90 -16.99
N GLU A 162 -23.85 0.56 -17.46
CA GLU A 162 -24.99 0.18 -16.61
C GLU A 162 -24.74 -1.20 -15.99
N ILE A 163 -25.13 -1.37 -14.72
CA ILE A 163 -25.03 -2.63 -13.98
C ILE A 163 -26.44 -3.08 -13.59
N SER A 164 -26.89 -4.18 -14.18
CA SER A 164 -28.19 -4.77 -13.88
C SER A 164 -28.08 -5.96 -12.93
N TYR A 165 -29.18 -6.27 -12.26
CA TYR A 165 -29.27 -7.38 -11.32
C TYR A 165 -30.52 -8.21 -11.57
N ASP A 166 -30.37 -9.52 -11.44
CA ASP A 166 -31.49 -10.44 -11.52
C ASP A 166 -32.38 -10.39 -10.26
N ILE A 167 -33.46 -11.16 -10.28
CA ILE A 167 -34.41 -11.26 -9.16
C ILE A 167 -33.80 -11.82 -7.86
N HIS A 168 -32.65 -12.48 -7.95
CA HIS A 168 -31.90 -13.01 -6.81
C HIS A 168 -30.83 -12.01 -6.33
N GLY A 169 -30.67 -10.89 -7.02
CA GLY A 169 -29.70 -9.85 -6.73
C GLY A 169 -28.28 -10.16 -7.18
N ARG A 170 -28.12 -11.08 -8.13
CA ARG A 170 -26.84 -11.34 -8.81
C ARG A 170 -26.71 -10.38 -9.98
N ILE A 171 -25.49 -9.97 -10.31
CA ILE A 171 -25.25 -9.14 -11.50
C ILE A 171 -25.60 -9.96 -12.74
N ASP A 172 -26.51 -9.45 -13.57
CA ASP A 172 -26.91 -10.08 -14.84
C ASP A 172 -26.56 -9.23 -16.07
N GLY A 173 -25.94 -8.06 -15.87
CA GLY A 173 -25.44 -7.22 -16.95
C GLY A 173 -24.42 -6.20 -16.48
N ILE A 174 -23.40 -5.97 -17.31
CA ILE A 174 -22.42 -4.87 -17.16
C ILE A 174 -22.16 -4.27 -18.53
N GLY A 175 -22.58 -3.01 -18.73
CA GLY A 175 -22.47 -2.32 -20.01
C GLY A 175 -23.23 -3.07 -21.12
N GLN A 176 -22.49 -3.63 -22.08
CA GLN A 176 -23.06 -4.43 -23.17
C GLN A 176 -22.96 -5.95 -22.93
N ALA A 177 -22.34 -6.39 -21.84
CA ALA A 177 -22.17 -7.80 -21.53
C ALA A 177 -23.29 -8.28 -20.61
N GLU A 178 -24.14 -9.18 -21.11
CA GLU A 178 -25.12 -9.91 -20.29
C GLU A 178 -24.46 -11.10 -19.59
N ILE A 179 -24.91 -11.43 -18.37
CA ILE A 179 -24.47 -12.59 -17.60
C ILE A 179 -25.69 -13.48 -17.36
N GLU A 180 -25.66 -14.68 -17.93
CA GLU A 180 -26.70 -15.67 -17.72
C GLU A 180 -26.27 -16.72 -16.69
N TYR A 181 -27.26 -17.25 -15.98
CA TYR A 181 -27.06 -18.28 -14.97
C TYR A 181 -27.96 -19.47 -15.24
N ASP A 182 -27.38 -20.66 -15.10
CA ASP A 182 -28.13 -21.90 -15.17
C ASP A 182 -29.10 -22.08 -13.99
N ILE A 183 -29.89 -23.14 -14.05
CA ILE A 183 -30.87 -23.49 -13.00
C ILE A 183 -30.25 -23.79 -11.63
N GLN A 184 -28.95 -24.08 -11.57
CA GLN A 184 -28.20 -24.31 -10.34
C GLN A 184 -27.56 -23.03 -9.81
N GLY A 185 -27.70 -21.93 -10.56
CA GLY A 185 -27.20 -20.61 -10.25
C GLY A 185 -25.75 -20.37 -10.64
N ARG A 186 -25.16 -21.22 -11.49
CA ARG A 186 -23.80 -21.08 -12.02
C ARG A 186 -23.84 -20.21 -13.27
N VAL A 187 -22.79 -19.42 -13.50
CA VAL A 187 -22.68 -18.61 -14.73
C VAL A 187 -22.59 -19.54 -15.93
N GLU A 188 -23.51 -19.43 -16.87
CA GLU A 188 -23.52 -20.22 -18.11
C GLU A 188 -23.21 -19.39 -19.35
N ARG A 189 -23.27 -18.05 -19.27
CA ARG A 189 -22.84 -17.16 -20.35
C ARG A 189 -22.35 -15.82 -19.81
N ILE A 190 -21.32 -15.26 -20.46
CA ILE A 190 -20.89 -13.86 -20.30
C ILE A 190 -20.73 -13.24 -21.69
N GLY A 191 -21.57 -12.27 -22.02
CA GLY A 191 -21.67 -11.72 -23.37
C GLY A 191 -21.95 -12.83 -24.39
N ASP A 192 -21.05 -12.98 -25.37
CA ASP A 192 -21.13 -14.04 -26.40
C ASP A 192 -20.36 -15.33 -26.01
N THR A 193 -19.84 -15.42 -24.79
CA THR A 193 -19.04 -16.57 -24.33
C THR A 193 -19.85 -17.51 -23.45
N ASP A 194 -20.18 -18.68 -23.97
CA ASP A 194 -20.82 -19.76 -23.21
C ASP A 194 -19.82 -20.46 -22.27
N ILE A 195 -20.31 -20.92 -21.13
CA ILE A 195 -19.58 -21.72 -20.15
C ILE A 195 -20.39 -22.97 -19.86
N SER A 196 -19.84 -24.15 -20.17
CA SER A 196 -20.46 -25.43 -19.84
C SER A 196 -19.74 -26.13 -18.70
N TYR A 197 -20.46 -27.06 -18.09
CA TYR A 197 -19.99 -27.82 -16.94
C TYR A 197 -20.15 -29.32 -17.18
N ASP A 198 -19.17 -30.08 -16.73
CA ASP A 198 -19.25 -31.54 -16.70
C ASP A 198 -20.27 -32.02 -15.65
N THR A 199 -20.51 -33.33 -15.65
CA THR A 199 -21.43 -33.98 -14.69
C THR A 199 -21.03 -33.83 -13.22
N ASN A 200 -19.77 -33.47 -12.93
CA ASN A 200 -19.29 -33.20 -11.57
C ASN A 200 -19.37 -31.71 -11.22
N GLY A 201 -19.89 -30.88 -12.13
CA GLY A 201 -20.04 -29.45 -11.95
C GLY A 201 -18.77 -28.63 -12.17
N ARG A 202 -17.75 -29.19 -12.81
CA ARG A 202 -16.51 -28.48 -13.19
C ARG A 202 -16.68 -27.88 -14.57
N ILE A 203 -16.09 -26.71 -14.82
CA ILE A 203 -16.10 -26.10 -16.16
C ILE A 203 -15.39 -27.04 -17.13
N ASP A 204 -16.05 -27.45 -18.20
CA ASP A 204 -15.48 -28.29 -19.27
C ASP A 204 -15.37 -27.57 -20.62
N GLN A 205 -15.99 -26.39 -20.75
CA GLN A 205 -15.85 -25.53 -21.92
C GLN A 205 -15.99 -24.04 -21.55
N ILE A 206 -15.17 -23.19 -22.19
CA ILE A 206 -15.31 -21.73 -22.18
C ILE A 206 -15.22 -21.25 -23.62
N GLY A 207 -16.34 -20.79 -24.18
CA GLY A 207 -16.48 -20.47 -25.60
C GLY A 207 -16.07 -21.66 -26.47
N ASN A 208 -15.00 -21.50 -27.26
CA ASN A 208 -14.48 -22.55 -28.12
C ASN A 208 -13.30 -23.35 -27.51
N ARG A 209 -12.99 -23.15 -26.22
CA ARG A 209 -11.90 -23.85 -25.53
C ARG A 209 -12.44 -24.93 -24.62
N SER A 210 -11.91 -26.14 -24.76
CA SER A 210 -12.20 -27.24 -23.84
C SER A 210 -11.25 -27.20 -22.65
N VAL A 211 -11.80 -27.47 -21.46
CA VAL A 211 -11.05 -27.58 -20.22
C VAL A 211 -11.06 -29.05 -19.80
N SER A 212 -9.88 -29.64 -19.62
CA SER A 212 -9.75 -31.06 -19.26
C SER A 212 -9.10 -31.27 -17.91
N TYR A 213 -9.51 -32.36 -17.25
CA TYR A 213 -9.02 -32.74 -15.93
C TYR A 213 -8.51 -34.17 -15.95
N ASP A 214 -7.50 -34.45 -15.13
CA ASP A 214 -7.08 -35.82 -14.86
C ASP A 214 -8.08 -36.55 -13.94
N ILE A 215 -7.78 -37.81 -13.66
CA ILE A 215 -8.62 -38.66 -12.81
C ILE A 215 -8.68 -38.17 -11.35
N ASP A 216 -7.68 -37.41 -10.90
CA ASP A 216 -7.63 -36.81 -9.57
C ASP A 216 -8.33 -35.44 -9.54
N GLY A 217 -8.85 -34.99 -10.68
CA GLY A 217 -9.58 -33.74 -10.85
C GLY A 217 -8.69 -32.51 -10.97
N ARG A 218 -7.41 -32.67 -11.31
CA ARG A 218 -6.49 -31.56 -11.56
C ARG A 218 -6.61 -31.09 -13.00
N LEU A 219 -6.51 -29.79 -13.21
CA LEU A 219 -6.49 -29.18 -14.54
C LEU A 219 -5.29 -29.72 -15.34
N VAL A 220 -5.55 -30.20 -16.56
CA VAL A 220 -4.54 -30.74 -17.48
C VAL A 220 -4.36 -29.81 -18.68
N GLU A 221 -5.44 -29.29 -19.25
CA GLU A 221 -5.43 -28.47 -20.47
C GLU A 221 -6.56 -27.44 -20.46
N TRP A 222 -6.31 -26.27 -21.06
CA TRP A 222 -7.27 -25.17 -21.30
C TRP A 222 -6.81 -24.25 -22.43
#